data_AF-A0A538DMR0-F1
#
_entry.id   AF-A0A538DMR0-F1
#
_cell.length_a   1.000
_cell.length_b   1.000
_cell.length_c   1.000
_cell.angle_alpha   90.00
_cell.angle_beta   90.00
_cell.angle_gamma   90.00
#
_symmetry.space_group_name_H-M   'P 1'
#
loop_
_entity.id
_entity.type
_entity.pdbx_description
1 polymer ?
#
loop_
_entity_poly.entity_id
_entity_poly.type
_entity_poly.pdbx_seq_one_letter_code
_entity_poly.pdbx_strand_id
1 'polypeptide(L)'
;MPGELTEITEVATALGMLCPDLASAVARAPAELHNVPGTIWNRIVDAHAQSKYAASFASAFDNGRAFRSAVDGLRGRRPRLVEWKGPHRPPGDDVIPADLRIDHVYLVSCKYLSRVLLNPGPTRLFERLLVGDERSPENWFARTAPDEFQAFYVAAATAVGRPDLPADVGLLTRPQQRQLKEALGARSLPAELRAPWQALCAEVSRRSAATWDAAMASPRDRLRLLWRMLRITTATYFVLGTDATAHLRLRVDSAWDWMQAYELRSLEVAPRPAGQPEVAWQAVVRPRASLFDIEVSGHVEIRWSHGRFFGFPEAKVYLDTPHVDVPGFHVLR
;
A
#
# COMPACT_ATOMS: atom_id res chain seq x y z
N MET A 1 15.85 -2.70 -1.15
CA MET A 1 15.53 -4.14 -1.35
C MET A 1 14.35 -4.48 -0.48
N PRO A 2 13.47 -5.42 -0.88
CA PRO A 2 12.42 -5.92 0.00
C PRO A 2 13.07 -6.45 1.28
N GLY A 3 12.33 -6.44 2.39
CA GLY A 3 12.81 -7.10 3.59
C GLY A 3 12.89 -8.60 3.35
N GLU A 4 13.83 -9.27 4.01
CA GLU A 4 13.96 -10.74 4.03
C GLU A 4 12.61 -11.46 4.28
N LEU A 5 11.76 -10.90 5.15
CA LEU A 5 10.40 -11.41 5.39
C LEU A 5 9.52 -11.39 4.14
N THR A 6 9.59 -10.33 3.33
CA THR A 6 8.83 -10.22 2.08
C THR A 6 9.24 -11.31 1.10
N GLU A 7 10.55 -11.50 0.92
CA GLU A 7 11.12 -12.56 0.06
C GLU A 7 10.64 -13.94 0.50
N ILE A 8 10.70 -14.22 1.80
CA ILE A 8 10.20 -15.47 2.40
C ILE A 8 8.72 -15.67 2.08
N THR A 9 7.87 -14.69 2.35
CA THR A 9 6.42 -14.84 2.19
C THR A 9 6.02 -15.05 0.72
N GLU A 10 6.66 -14.37 -0.22
CA GLU A 10 6.38 -14.52 -1.65
C GLU A 10 6.84 -15.89 -2.17
N VAL A 11 8.08 -16.29 -1.86
CA VAL A 11 8.63 -17.57 -2.31
C VAL A 11 7.93 -18.75 -1.64
N ALA A 12 7.66 -18.71 -0.34
CA ALA A 12 6.94 -19.77 0.36
C ALA A 12 5.51 -19.95 -0.20
N THR A 13 4.84 -18.86 -0.60
CA THR A 13 3.55 -18.92 -1.29
C THR A 13 3.66 -19.68 -2.61
N ALA A 14 4.71 -19.43 -3.40
CA ALA A 14 4.98 -20.19 -4.62
C ALA A 14 5.24 -21.69 -4.33
N LEU A 15 6.04 -22.00 -3.31
CA LEU A 15 6.33 -23.38 -2.91
C LEU A 15 5.07 -24.14 -2.51
N GLY A 16 4.12 -23.49 -1.83
CA GLY A 16 2.82 -24.09 -1.49
C GLY A 16 1.98 -24.51 -2.70
N MET A 17 2.18 -23.86 -3.86
CA MET A 17 1.52 -24.24 -5.11
C MET A 17 2.21 -25.44 -5.78
N LEU A 18 3.52 -25.60 -5.58
CA LEU A 18 4.37 -26.55 -6.31
C LEU A 18 4.57 -27.87 -5.57
N CYS A 19 4.63 -27.82 -4.23
CA CYS A 19 5.09 -28.90 -3.38
C CYS A 19 4.03 -29.32 -2.35
N PRO A 20 4.03 -30.58 -1.89
CA PRO A 20 3.11 -31.05 -0.85
C PRO A 20 3.53 -30.60 0.56
N ASP A 21 4.83 -30.45 0.80
CA ASP A 21 5.44 -30.20 2.10
C ASP A 21 6.47 -29.06 2.00
N LEU A 22 6.50 -28.20 3.02
CA LEU A 22 7.37 -27.03 3.08
C LEU A 22 8.85 -27.41 3.26
N ALA A 23 9.15 -28.39 4.12
CA ALA A 23 10.53 -28.74 4.46
C ALA A 23 11.28 -29.29 3.23
N SER A 24 10.67 -30.22 2.49
CA SER A 24 11.24 -30.71 1.22
C SER A 24 11.30 -29.63 0.14
N ALA A 25 10.32 -28.72 0.10
CA ALA A 25 10.30 -27.63 -0.87
C ALA A 25 11.44 -26.63 -0.67
N VAL A 26 11.81 -26.33 0.58
CA VAL A 26 12.95 -25.47 0.90
C VAL A 26 14.27 -26.20 0.71
N ALA A 27 14.33 -27.51 1.04
CA ALA A 27 15.55 -28.30 0.88
C ALA A 27 15.99 -28.44 -0.58
N ARG A 28 15.04 -28.41 -1.53
CA ARG A 28 15.34 -28.49 -2.97
C ARG A 28 14.43 -27.56 -3.76
N ALA A 29 15.03 -26.52 -4.34
CA ALA A 29 14.35 -25.60 -5.24
C ALA A 29 13.62 -26.37 -6.36
N PRO A 30 12.29 -26.25 -6.49
CA PRO A 30 11.55 -26.88 -7.58
C PRO A 30 12.00 -26.31 -8.93
N ALA A 31 12.12 -27.17 -9.95
CA ALA A 31 12.52 -26.74 -11.29
C ALA A 31 11.50 -25.78 -11.92
N GLU A 32 10.24 -25.84 -11.50
CA GLU A 32 9.15 -24.99 -11.96
C GLU A 32 9.17 -23.57 -11.34
N LEU A 33 10.01 -23.32 -10.32
CA LEU A 33 10.14 -22.02 -9.69
C LEU A 33 11.25 -21.20 -10.35
N HIS A 34 10.86 -20.13 -11.03
CA HIS A 34 11.77 -19.30 -11.83
C HIS A 34 12.00 -17.93 -11.19
N ASN A 35 13.10 -17.31 -11.62
CA ASN A 35 13.51 -15.93 -11.28
C ASN A 35 13.85 -15.68 -9.81
N VAL A 36 14.12 -16.72 -9.01
CA VAL A 36 14.65 -16.58 -7.64
C VAL A 36 16.18 -16.70 -7.68
N PRO A 37 16.94 -15.60 -7.51
CA PRO A 37 18.40 -15.65 -7.51
C PRO A 37 18.93 -16.54 -6.38
N GLY A 38 20.05 -17.23 -6.62
CA GLY A 38 20.66 -18.13 -5.63
C GLY A 38 20.98 -17.45 -4.28
N THR A 39 21.31 -16.15 -4.30
CA THR A 39 21.52 -15.37 -3.07
C THR A 39 20.24 -15.21 -2.25
N ILE A 40 19.08 -15.05 -2.90
CA ILE A 40 17.78 -14.99 -2.22
C ILE A 40 17.41 -16.39 -1.70
N TRP A 41 17.59 -17.41 -2.53
CA TRP A 41 17.30 -18.79 -2.16
C TRP A 41 18.09 -19.23 -0.92
N ASN A 42 19.40 -18.96 -0.88
CA ASN A 42 20.23 -19.29 0.27
C ASN A 42 19.76 -18.59 1.55
N ARG A 43 19.36 -17.30 1.48
CA ARG A 43 18.79 -16.60 2.64
C ARG A 43 17.51 -17.26 3.15
N ILE A 44 16.65 -17.73 2.24
CA ILE A 44 15.41 -18.42 2.60
C ILE A 44 15.71 -19.76 3.27
N VAL A 45 16.65 -20.54 2.73
CA VAL A 45 17.12 -21.80 3.32
C VAL A 45 17.69 -21.57 4.72
N ASP A 46 18.58 -20.59 4.87
CA ASP A 46 19.20 -20.24 6.15
C ASP A 46 18.16 -19.80 7.19
N ALA A 47 17.22 -18.93 6.79
CA ALA A 47 16.14 -18.47 7.65
C ALA A 47 15.25 -19.64 8.11
N HIS A 48 14.90 -20.56 7.20
CA HIS A 48 14.11 -21.75 7.53
C HIS A 48 14.87 -22.69 8.47
N ALA A 49 16.15 -22.97 8.22
CA ALA A 49 16.99 -23.81 9.08
C ALA A 49 17.12 -23.24 10.50
N GLN A 50 17.15 -21.92 10.63
CA GLN A 50 17.19 -21.20 11.92
C GLN A 50 15.80 -21.03 12.56
N SER A 51 14.74 -21.58 11.96
CA SER A 51 13.33 -21.35 12.38
C SER A 51 12.94 -19.86 12.45
N LYS A 52 13.66 -19.01 11.72
CA LYS A 52 13.40 -17.58 11.64
C LYS A 52 12.14 -17.35 10.81
N TYR A 53 11.16 -16.63 11.37
CA TYR A 53 9.84 -16.41 10.76
C TYR A 53 9.04 -17.69 10.46
N ALA A 54 9.19 -18.76 11.26
CA ALA A 54 8.50 -20.04 11.03
C ALA A 54 6.98 -19.89 10.79
N ALA A 55 6.30 -19.03 11.54
CA ALA A 55 4.87 -18.76 11.36
C ALA A 55 4.56 -18.15 9.98
N SER A 56 5.40 -17.23 9.50
CA SER A 56 5.25 -16.59 8.18
C SER A 56 5.48 -17.59 7.05
N PHE A 57 6.48 -18.47 7.18
CA PHE A 57 6.72 -19.56 6.24
C PHE A 57 5.50 -20.47 6.11
N ALA A 58 5.01 -21.00 7.24
CA ALA A 58 3.87 -21.90 7.27
C ALA A 58 2.61 -21.23 6.69
N SER A 59 2.30 -20.03 7.15
CA SER A 59 1.14 -19.28 6.68
C SER A 59 1.20 -18.98 5.17
N ALA A 60 2.38 -18.64 4.64
CA ALA A 60 2.55 -18.34 3.23
C ALA A 60 2.43 -19.60 2.37
N PHE A 61 3.05 -20.69 2.78
CA PHE A 61 2.91 -22.00 2.14
C PHE A 61 1.44 -22.45 2.10
N ASP A 62 0.72 -22.27 3.20
CA ASP A 62 -0.70 -22.62 3.29
C ASP A 62 -1.57 -21.79 2.34
N ASN A 63 -1.26 -20.51 2.14
CA ASN A 63 -1.92 -19.69 1.13
C ASN A 63 -1.69 -20.21 -0.28
N GLY A 64 -0.45 -20.63 -0.59
CA GLY A 64 -0.12 -21.30 -1.85
C GLY A 64 -0.92 -22.58 -2.07
N ARG A 65 -1.02 -23.44 -1.06
CA ARG A 65 -1.82 -24.68 -1.13
C ARG A 65 -3.31 -24.40 -1.32
N ALA A 66 -3.83 -23.38 -0.63
CA ALA A 66 -5.22 -22.96 -0.77
C ALA A 66 -5.50 -22.51 -2.21
N PHE A 67 -4.63 -21.68 -2.78
CA PHE A 67 -4.74 -21.26 -4.18
C PHE A 67 -4.63 -22.40 -5.18
N ARG A 68 -3.76 -23.38 -4.91
CA ARG A 68 -3.68 -24.59 -5.73
C ARG A 68 -4.99 -25.36 -5.75
N SER A 69 -5.68 -25.43 -4.61
CA SER A 69 -6.89 -26.25 -4.44
C SER A 69 -8.16 -25.55 -4.90
N ALA A 70 -8.20 -24.22 -4.80
CA ALA A 70 -9.34 -23.38 -5.12
C ALA A 70 -9.87 -23.60 -6.55
N VAL A 71 -11.20 -23.59 -6.68
CA VAL A 71 -11.96 -23.58 -7.93
C VAL A 71 -11.63 -22.33 -8.74
N ASP A 72 -11.50 -21.19 -8.08
CA ASP A 72 -11.13 -19.93 -8.75
C ASP A 72 -9.62 -19.83 -9.03
N GLY A 73 -8.82 -20.67 -8.35
CA GLY A 73 -7.38 -20.76 -8.53
C GLY A 73 -6.98 -21.86 -9.52
N LEU A 74 -6.13 -22.78 -9.09
CA LEU A 74 -5.56 -23.80 -9.99
C LEU A 74 -6.38 -25.08 -10.10
N ARG A 75 -7.48 -25.24 -9.34
CA ARG A 75 -8.39 -26.40 -9.42
C ARG A 75 -7.68 -27.74 -9.19
N GLY A 76 -6.77 -27.79 -8.24
CA GLY A 76 -5.94 -28.95 -7.93
C GLY A 76 -4.76 -29.18 -8.88
N ARG A 77 -4.70 -28.46 -10.01
CA ARG A 77 -3.63 -28.61 -11.00
C ARG A 77 -2.30 -28.12 -10.43
N ARG A 78 -1.24 -28.90 -10.63
CA ARG A 78 0.14 -28.44 -10.37
C ARG A 78 0.56 -27.44 -11.47
N PRO A 79 1.05 -26.24 -11.11
CA PRO A 79 1.64 -25.32 -12.09
C PRO A 79 2.77 -25.98 -12.90
N ARG A 80 2.96 -25.54 -14.14
CA ARG A 80 4.16 -25.85 -14.92
C ARG A 80 5.26 -24.82 -14.70
N LEU A 81 4.87 -23.60 -14.35
CA LEU A 81 5.75 -22.47 -14.14
C LEU A 81 5.19 -21.54 -13.05
N VAL A 82 6.03 -21.15 -12.11
CA VAL A 82 5.80 -20.04 -11.18
C VAL A 82 6.97 -19.08 -11.26
N GLU A 83 6.72 -17.86 -11.72
CA GLU A 83 7.73 -16.81 -11.85
C GLU A 83 7.62 -15.84 -10.67
N TRP A 84 8.70 -15.70 -9.90
CA TRP A 84 8.81 -14.65 -8.89
C TRP A 84 9.27 -13.35 -9.56
N LYS A 85 8.52 -12.25 -9.39
CA LYS A 85 8.91 -10.95 -9.97
C LYS A 85 9.96 -10.22 -9.14
N GLY A 86 10.02 -10.50 -7.85
CA GLY A 86 10.90 -9.83 -6.90
C GLY A 86 10.68 -8.31 -6.86
N PRO A 87 11.70 -7.51 -6.52
CA PRO A 87 11.54 -6.07 -6.29
C PRO A 87 11.25 -5.24 -7.54
N HIS A 88 11.22 -5.86 -8.71
CA HIS A 88 11.09 -5.12 -9.95
C HIS A 88 9.67 -4.53 -10.06
N ARG A 89 9.61 -3.22 -10.26
CA ARG A 89 8.38 -2.50 -10.59
C ARG A 89 8.47 -2.08 -12.04
N PRO A 90 7.69 -2.71 -12.95
CA PRO A 90 7.59 -2.21 -14.32
C PRO A 90 7.05 -0.77 -14.29
N PRO A 91 7.47 0.08 -15.23
CA PRO A 91 6.91 1.43 -15.36
C PRO A 91 5.44 1.36 -15.81
N GLY A 92 4.61 2.30 -15.34
CA GLY A 92 3.25 2.48 -15.83
C GLY A 92 2.18 2.57 -14.73
N ASP A 93 1.02 3.11 -15.11
CA ASP A 93 -0.05 3.48 -14.17
C ASP A 93 -0.94 2.31 -13.74
N ASP A 94 -1.22 1.38 -14.66
CA ASP A 94 -2.14 0.26 -14.46
C ASP A 94 -1.39 -1.09 -14.34
N VAL A 95 -0.24 -1.07 -13.68
CA VAL A 95 0.55 -2.29 -13.44
C VAL A 95 -0.16 -3.15 -12.41
N ILE A 96 -0.58 -4.35 -12.84
CA ILE A 96 -1.18 -5.34 -11.95
C ILE A 96 -0.18 -5.70 -10.84
N PRO A 97 -0.54 -5.52 -9.56
CA PRO A 97 0.38 -5.59 -8.43
C PRO A 97 0.66 -7.04 -8.03
N ALA A 98 1.20 -7.83 -8.95
CA ALA A 98 1.45 -9.24 -8.75
C ALA A 98 2.94 -9.51 -8.50
N ASP A 99 3.22 -10.22 -7.42
CA ASP A 99 4.55 -10.66 -6.99
C ASP A 99 4.90 -12.03 -7.58
N LEU A 100 3.88 -12.84 -7.88
CA LEU A 100 4.00 -14.11 -8.58
C LEU A 100 3.16 -14.11 -9.87
N ARG A 101 3.70 -14.74 -10.90
CA ARG A 101 2.98 -15.07 -12.15
C ARG A 101 3.01 -16.58 -12.37
N ILE A 102 1.85 -17.19 -12.57
CA ILE A 102 1.71 -18.64 -12.69
C ILE A 102 1.22 -19.00 -14.09
N ASP A 103 1.98 -19.84 -14.79
CA ASP A 103 1.72 -20.32 -16.16
C ASP A 103 1.35 -19.19 -17.14
N HIS A 104 1.90 -18.00 -16.91
CA HIS A 104 1.60 -16.76 -17.64
C HIS A 104 0.15 -16.24 -17.58
N VAL A 105 -0.73 -16.92 -16.84
CA VAL A 105 -2.18 -16.65 -16.76
C VAL A 105 -2.56 -16.01 -15.43
N TYR A 106 -2.18 -16.62 -14.31
CA TYR A 106 -2.60 -16.16 -13.00
C TYR A 106 -1.60 -15.15 -12.44
N LEU A 107 -2.13 -14.07 -11.88
CA LEU A 107 -1.39 -12.99 -11.26
C LEU A 107 -1.72 -12.98 -9.77
N VAL A 108 -0.71 -13.13 -8.92
CA VAL A 108 -0.89 -13.25 -7.47
C VAL A 108 -0.08 -12.17 -6.77
N SER A 109 -0.76 -11.38 -5.96
CA SER A 109 -0.20 -10.41 -5.02
C SER A 109 -0.11 -11.06 -3.63
N CYS A 110 1.08 -11.01 -3.05
CA CYS A 110 1.38 -11.51 -1.72
C CYS A 110 1.25 -10.36 -0.71
N LYS A 111 0.20 -10.38 0.13
CA LYS A 111 -0.12 -9.27 1.04
C LYS A 111 -0.19 -9.72 2.49
N TYR A 112 0.91 -9.49 3.23
CA TYR A 112 1.03 -9.88 4.63
C TYR A 112 1.03 -8.64 5.54
N LEU A 113 0.12 -8.60 6.52
CA LEU A 113 0.08 -7.68 7.66
C LEU A 113 -0.14 -6.18 7.37
N SER A 114 -0.61 -5.79 6.18
CA SER A 114 -0.80 -4.36 5.83
C SER A 114 -2.21 -4.05 5.34
N ARG A 115 -2.85 -3.04 5.93
CA ARG A 115 -4.11 -2.44 5.43
C ARG A 115 -3.87 -1.37 4.36
N VAL A 116 -2.61 -1.02 4.09
CA VAL A 116 -2.26 -0.03 3.06
C VAL A 116 -2.54 -0.62 1.68
N LEU A 117 -3.32 0.09 0.89
CA LEU A 117 -3.53 -0.20 -0.53
C LEU A 117 -2.42 0.41 -1.37
N LEU A 118 -2.05 1.67 -1.14
CA LEU A 118 -1.10 2.40 -1.99
C LEU A 118 -0.24 3.34 -1.15
N ASN A 119 0.94 3.69 -1.68
CA ASN A 119 1.81 4.70 -1.08
C ASN A 119 2.40 5.65 -2.15
N PRO A 120 1.55 6.37 -2.91
CA PRO A 120 2.00 7.37 -3.89
C PRO A 120 2.61 8.61 -3.24
N GLY A 121 3.24 9.45 -4.05
CA GLY A 121 3.46 10.85 -3.68
C GLY A 121 2.12 11.62 -3.61
N PRO A 122 1.97 12.61 -2.72
CA PRO A 122 0.72 13.37 -2.58
C PRO A 122 0.22 14.02 -3.88
N THR A 123 1.10 14.60 -4.70
CA THR A 123 0.75 15.14 -6.04
C THR A 123 0.14 14.10 -6.95
N ARG A 124 0.72 12.89 -6.98
CA ARG A 124 0.19 11.81 -7.81
C ARG A 124 -1.23 11.44 -7.39
N LEU A 125 -1.53 11.45 -6.09
CA LEU A 125 -2.85 11.12 -5.57
C LEU A 125 -3.86 12.27 -5.75
N PHE A 126 -3.59 13.40 -5.12
CA PHE A 126 -4.56 14.47 -4.93
C PHE A 126 -4.76 15.33 -6.18
N GLU A 127 -3.77 15.44 -7.07
CA GLU A 127 -3.87 16.26 -8.29
C GLU A 127 -4.04 15.41 -9.54
N ARG A 128 -3.33 14.28 -9.61
CA ARG A 128 -3.28 13.44 -10.82
C ARG A 128 -4.15 12.19 -10.75
N LEU A 129 -4.90 11.98 -9.66
CA LEU A 129 -5.81 10.83 -9.49
C LEU A 129 -5.14 9.47 -9.77
N LEU A 130 -3.90 9.33 -9.27
CA LEU A 130 -3.01 8.17 -9.42
C LEU A 130 -2.41 7.96 -10.83
N VAL A 131 -2.58 8.92 -11.75
CA VAL A 131 -2.03 8.90 -13.11
C VAL A 131 -0.60 9.46 -13.16
N GLY A 132 0.27 8.77 -13.88
CA GLY A 132 1.70 9.02 -14.06
C GLY A 132 2.55 8.66 -12.85
N ASP A 133 3.83 8.41 -13.13
CA ASP A 133 4.85 8.02 -12.13
C ASP A 133 5.86 9.13 -11.80
N GLU A 134 5.73 10.31 -12.42
CA GLU A 134 6.65 11.43 -12.18
C GLU A 134 6.51 11.95 -10.74
N ARG A 135 7.65 12.08 -10.07
CA ARG A 135 7.72 12.63 -8.72
C ARG A 135 7.72 14.15 -8.80
N SER A 136 6.84 14.79 -8.04
CA SER A 136 6.98 16.22 -7.77
C SER A 136 8.26 16.44 -6.93
N PRO A 137 9.14 17.38 -7.34
CA PRO A 137 10.31 17.75 -6.55
C PRO A 137 9.92 18.61 -5.32
N GLU A 138 8.68 19.07 -5.24
CA GLU A 138 8.22 20.00 -4.22
C GLU A 138 7.75 19.28 -2.95
N ASN A 139 8.02 19.89 -1.78
CA ASN A 139 7.54 19.37 -0.51
C ASN A 139 6.05 19.71 -0.34
N TRP A 140 5.20 18.68 -0.27
CA TRP A 140 3.75 18.85 -0.13
C TRP A 140 3.34 19.74 1.06
N PHE A 141 4.03 19.66 2.20
CA PHE A 141 3.73 20.51 3.36
C PHE A 141 4.02 21.98 3.07
N ALA A 142 5.18 22.27 2.47
CA ALA A 142 5.59 23.63 2.13
C ALA A 142 4.64 24.27 1.11
N ARG A 143 4.20 23.51 0.10
CA ARG A 143 3.24 24.01 -0.88
C ARG A 143 1.84 24.18 -0.31
N THR A 144 1.39 23.20 0.46
CA THR A 144 -0.02 23.11 0.85
C THR A 144 -0.31 24.06 2.00
N ALA A 145 0.52 24.08 3.04
CA ALA A 145 0.31 24.86 4.26
C ALA A 145 1.62 25.57 4.65
N PRO A 146 2.09 26.55 3.85
CA PRO A 146 3.41 27.18 4.04
C PRO A 146 3.57 27.80 5.43
N ASP A 147 2.55 28.54 5.89
CA ASP A 147 2.60 29.28 7.15
C ASP A 147 2.61 28.33 8.35
N GLU A 148 1.74 27.31 8.36
CA GLU A 148 1.68 26.30 9.42
C GLU A 148 2.92 25.41 9.41
N PHE A 149 3.47 25.10 8.23
CA PHE A 149 4.68 24.30 8.12
C PHE A 149 5.90 25.07 8.66
N GLN A 150 5.99 26.35 8.32
CA GLN A 150 7.01 27.25 8.85
C GLN A 150 6.87 27.43 10.37
N ALA A 151 5.65 27.63 10.88
CA ALA A 151 5.40 27.76 12.31
C ALA A 151 5.77 26.48 13.09
N PHE A 152 5.40 25.30 12.55
CA PHE A 152 5.79 24.02 13.13
C PHE A 152 7.31 23.80 13.10
N TYR A 153 7.97 24.20 12.03
CA TYR A 153 9.43 24.17 11.93
C TYR A 153 10.10 25.04 12.99
N VAL A 154 9.71 26.31 13.12
CA VAL A 154 10.28 27.23 14.11
C VAL A 154 10.11 26.67 15.52
N ALA A 155 8.90 26.22 15.87
CA ALA A 155 8.64 25.61 17.16
C ALA A 155 9.52 24.37 17.40
N ALA A 156 9.66 23.50 16.39
CA ALA A 156 10.51 22.31 16.47
C ALA A 156 11.99 22.67 16.69
N ALA A 157 12.52 23.62 15.91
CA ALA A 157 13.91 24.07 16.03
C ALA A 157 14.20 24.67 17.41
N THR A 158 13.28 25.47 17.95
CA THR A 158 13.37 26.01 19.33
C THR A 158 13.33 24.89 20.36
N ALA A 159 12.38 23.95 20.26
CA ALA A 159 12.20 22.87 21.23
C ALA A 159 13.42 21.94 21.32
N VAL A 160 14.14 21.74 20.20
CA VAL A 160 15.37 20.93 20.19
C VAL A 160 16.65 21.74 20.42
N GLY A 161 16.54 23.03 20.74
CA GLY A 161 17.69 23.89 21.03
C GLY A 161 18.62 24.11 19.83
N ARG A 162 18.05 24.27 18.63
CA ARG A 162 18.80 24.44 17.36
C ARG A 162 18.57 25.82 16.72
N PRO A 163 18.99 26.93 17.37
CA PRO A 163 18.86 28.28 16.82
C PRO A 163 19.80 28.57 15.64
N ASP A 164 20.76 27.68 15.38
CA ASP A 164 21.72 27.75 14.27
C ASP A 164 21.12 27.37 12.90
N LEU A 165 19.91 26.80 12.90
CA LEU A 165 19.24 26.45 11.65
C LEU A 165 18.70 27.70 10.93
N PRO A 166 18.59 27.68 9.59
CA PRO A 166 18.03 28.77 8.80
C PRO A 166 16.64 29.20 9.29
N ALA A 167 16.30 30.48 9.17
CA ALA A 167 14.98 30.97 9.58
C ALA A 167 13.84 30.33 8.77
N ASP A 168 14.06 30.04 7.49
CA ASP A 168 13.08 29.43 6.58
C ASP A 168 13.32 27.91 6.44
N VAL A 169 12.27 27.12 6.64
CA VAL A 169 12.28 25.65 6.49
C VAL A 169 12.68 25.20 5.09
N GLY A 170 12.36 25.99 4.06
CA GLY A 170 12.73 25.73 2.67
C GLY A 170 14.23 25.81 2.39
N LEU A 171 14.99 26.49 3.27
CA LEU A 171 16.44 26.62 3.16
C LEU A 171 17.21 25.50 3.88
N LEU A 172 16.52 24.56 4.53
CA LEU A 172 17.17 23.45 5.21
C LEU A 172 17.91 22.53 4.23
N THR A 173 19.21 22.39 4.45
CA THR A 173 20.02 21.39 3.76
C THR A 173 19.71 19.97 4.25
N ARG A 174 20.03 18.95 3.44
CA ARG A 174 19.85 17.54 3.81
C ARG A 174 20.52 17.15 5.15
N PRO A 175 21.76 17.60 5.47
CA PRO A 175 22.36 17.37 6.78
C PRO A 175 21.56 18.01 7.93
N GLN A 176 21.10 19.24 7.77
CA GLN A 176 20.30 19.95 8.79
C GLN A 176 18.94 19.27 9.02
N GLN A 177 18.27 18.82 7.95
CA GLN A 177 17.04 18.04 8.05
C GLN A 177 17.25 16.75 8.86
N ARG A 178 18.38 16.06 8.63
CA ARG A 178 18.73 14.84 9.38
C ARG A 178 18.94 15.14 10.86
N GLN A 179 19.69 16.20 11.16
CA GLN A 179 19.94 16.60 12.55
C GLN A 179 18.64 16.96 13.27
N LEU A 180 17.73 17.70 12.63
CA LEU A 180 16.43 18.05 13.22
C LEU A 180 15.57 16.79 13.47
N LYS A 181 15.52 15.88 12.50
CA LYS A 181 14.85 14.58 12.65
C LYS A 181 15.39 13.80 13.84
N GLU A 182 16.71 13.68 13.97
CA GLU A 182 17.36 12.93 15.04
C GLU A 182 17.10 13.57 16.41
N ALA A 183 17.20 14.90 16.50
CA ALA A 183 16.97 15.64 17.74
C ALA A 183 15.52 15.58 18.23
N LEU A 184 14.54 15.53 17.32
CA LEU A 184 13.12 15.37 17.68
C LEU A 184 12.79 13.98 18.27
N GLY A 185 13.68 12.99 18.11
CA GLY A 185 13.50 11.66 18.70
C GLY A 185 12.26 10.89 18.20
N ALA A 186 12.01 9.70 18.78
CA ALA A 186 10.98 8.78 18.31
C ALA A 186 9.70 8.75 19.18
N ARG A 187 8.56 8.71 18.45
CA ARG A 187 7.14 8.49 18.80
C ARG A 187 6.30 9.67 19.29
N SER A 188 6.65 10.38 20.35
CA SER A 188 5.81 11.48 20.88
C SER A 188 6.46 12.84 20.67
N LEU A 189 5.68 13.80 20.16
CA LEU A 189 6.10 15.20 20.11
C LEU A 189 6.10 15.81 21.53
N PRO A 190 7.07 16.67 21.88
CA PRO A 190 6.99 17.53 23.06
C PRO A 190 5.66 18.28 23.13
N ALA A 191 5.18 18.59 24.33
CA ALA A 191 3.86 19.15 24.55
C ALA A 191 3.69 20.51 23.84
N GLU A 192 4.74 21.32 23.84
CA GLU A 192 4.85 22.60 23.13
C GLU A 192 4.71 22.48 21.61
N LEU A 193 5.03 21.33 21.02
CA LEU A 193 4.87 21.09 19.58
C LEU A 193 3.45 20.62 19.20
N ARG A 194 2.59 20.32 20.19
CA ARG A 194 1.24 19.77 19.92
C ARG A 194 0.37 20.73 19.15
N ALA A 195 0.28 21.99 19.58
CA ALA A 195 -0.55 23.00 18.94
C ALA A 195 -0.09 23.33 17.50
N PRO A 196 1.20 23.65 17.23
CA PRO A 196 1.63 23.91 15.86
C PRO A 196 1.53 22.66 14.96
N TRP A 197 1.74 21.46 15.52
CA TRP A 197 1.51 20.22 14.79
C TRP A 197 0.04 20.03 14.41
N GLN A 198 -0.89 20.28 15.34
CA GLN A 198 -2.34 20.20 15.08
C GLN A 198 -2.78 21.21 14.03
N ALA A 199 -2.28 22.44 14.07
CA ALA A 199 -2.56 23.46 13.05
C ALA A 199 -2.10 23.00 11.66
N LEU A 200 -0.86 22.50 11.54
CA LEU A 200 -0.34 21.95 10.31
C LEU A 200 -1.17 20.76 9.81
N CYS A 201 -1.56 19.83 10.70
CA CYS A 201 -2.39 18.69 10.34
C CYS A 201 -3.74 19.13 9.80
N ALA A 202 -4.43 20.05 10.48
CA ALA A 202 -5.73 20.55 10.07
C ALA A 202 -5.67 21.20 8.69
N GLU A 203 -4.70 22.11 8.47
CA GLU A 203 -4.65 22.87 7.23
C GLU A 203 -4.23 22.01 6.03
N VAL A 204 -3.24 21.13 6.22
CA VAL A 204 -2.83 20.19 5.16
C VAL A 204 -3.96 19.26 4.80
N SER A 205 -4.70 18.74 5.79
CA SER A 205 -5.86 17.86 5.55
C SER A 205 -6.94 18.60 4.75
N ARG A 206 -7.30 19.81 5.18
CA ARG A 206 -8.34 20.63 4.57
C ARG A 206 -8.01 20.97 3.11
N ARG A 207 -6.81 21.47 2.85
CA ARG A 207 -6.39 21.85 1.50
C ARG A 207 -6.17 20.63 0.61
N SER A 208 -5.61 19.53 1.13
CA SER A 208 -5.46 18.29 0.35
C SER A 208 -6.81 17.70 -0.04
N ALA A 209 -7.80 17.71 0.85
CA ALA A 209 -9.16 17.27 0.55
C ALA A 209 -9.81 18.16 -0.52
N ALA A 210 -9.69 19.48 -0.41
CA ALA A 210 -10.22 20.42 -1.41
C ALA A 210 -9.57 20.23 -2.79
N THR A 211 -8.23 20.07 -2.83
CA THR A 211 -7.50 19.76 -4.08
C THR A 211 -7.98 18.45 -4.68
N TRP A 212 -8.17 17.42 -3.85
CA TRP A 212 -8.59 16.10 -4.33
C TRP A 212 -10.01 16.10 -4.89
N ASP A 213 -10.95 16.77 -4.22
CA ASP A 213 -12.32 16.90 -4.72
C ASP A 213 -12.36 17.70 -6.03
N ALA A 214 -11.61 18.81 -6.11
CA ALA A 214 -11.50 19.60 -7.34
C ALA A 214 -10.92 18.78 -8.52
N ALA A 215 -9.97 17.89 -8.26
CA ALA A 215 -9.40 17.01 -9.28
C ALA A 215 -10.42 15.96 -9.78
N MET A 216 -11.36 15.54 -8.94
CA MET A 216 -12.44 14.58 -9.27
C MET A 216 -13.63 15.25 -9.98
N ALA A 217 -13.35 15.95 -11.09
CA ALA A 217 -14.31 16.80 -11.76
C ALA A 217 -15.50 16.05 -12.40
N SER A 218 -15.32 14.79 -12.81
CA SER A 218 -16.37 14.01 -13.48
C SER A 218 -16.69 12.68 -12.78
N PRO A 219 -17.88 12.09 -13.01
CA PRO A 219 -18.20 10.73 -12.54
C PRO A 219 -17.20 9.68 -13.05
N ARG A 220 -16.64 9.88 -14.25
CA ARG A 220 -15.64 8.98 -14.83
C ARG A 220 -14.32 9.04 -14.06
N ASP A 221 -13.90 10.23 -13.62
CA ASP A 221 -12.69 10.41 -12.83
C ASP A 221 -12.83 9.77 -11.45
N ARG A 222 -14.00 9.95 -10.81
CA ARG A 222 -14.35 9.30 -9.54
C ARG A 222 -14.29 7.77 -9.65
N LEU A 223 -14.88 7.19 -10.69
CA LEU A 223 -14.86 5.75 -10.94
C LEU A 223 -13.43 5.22 -11.16
N ARG A 224 -12.66 5.88 -12.03
CA ARG A 224 -11.28 5.49 -12.32
C ARG A 224 -10.38 5.60 -11.10
N LEU A 225 -10.52 6.67 -10.32
CA LEU A 225 -9.79 6.82 -9.07
C LEU A 225 -10.15 5.69 -8.10
N LEU A 226 -11.44 5.38 -7.91
CA LEU A 226 -11.86 4.30 -7.03
C LEU A 226 -11.22 2.97 -7.43
N TRP A 227 -11.25 2.63 -8.72
CA TRP A 227 -10.60 1.41 -9.21
C TRP A 227 -9.11 1.40 -8.95
N ARG A 228 -8.39 2.50 -9.21
CA ARG A 228 -6.95 2.59 -8.92
C ARG A 228 -6.67 2.46 -7.42
N MET A 229 -7.47 3.11 -6.57
CA MET A 229 -7.35 2.99 -5.11
C MET A 229 -7.53 1.54 -4.67
N LEU A 230 -8.61 0.90 -5.10
CA LEU A 230 -8.94 -0.50 -4.81
C LEU A 230 -8.09 -1.50 -5.60
N ARG A 231 -7.18 -1.03 -6.47
CA ARG A 231 -6.35 -1.85 -7.36
C ARG A 231 -7.16 -2.78 -8.28
N ILE A 232 -8.38 -2.40 -8.64
CA ILE A 232 -9.14 -3.05 -9.70
C ILE A 232 -8.51 -2.67 -11.03
N THR A 233 -7.96 -3.66 -11.73
CA THR A 233 -7.19 -3.45 -12.98
C THR A 233 -7.92 -4.02 -14.19
N THR A 234 -7.29 -4.01 -15.36
CA THR A 234 -7.87 -4.57 -16.58
C THR A 234 -8.00 -6.08 -16.59
N ALA A 235 -7.34 -6.79 -15.67
CA ALA A 235 -7.46 -8.24 -15.52
C ALA A 235 -7.68 -8.66 -14.08
N THR A 236 -8.36 -9.81 -13.93
CA THR A 236 -8.53 -10.46 -12.64
C THR A 236 -7.19 -10.91 -12.09
N TYR A 237 -6.98 -10.69 -10.79
CA TYR A 237 -5.81 -11.16 -10.07
C TYR A 237 -6.19 -11.61 -8.66
N PHE A 238 -5.24 -12.19 -7.95
CA PHE A 238 -5.49 -12.80 -6.65
C PHE A 238 -4.65 -12.12 -5.59
N VAL A 239 -5.22 -11.95 -4.40
CA VAL A 239 -4.50 -11.49 -3.21
C VAL A 239 -4.41 -12.67 -2.25
N LEU A 240 -3.19 -13.10 -1.95
CA LEU A 240 -2.90 -14.16 -1.01
C LEU A 240 -2.06 -13.61 0.13
N GLY A 241 -2.45 -13.88 1.37
CA GLY A 241 -1.69 -13.42 2.51
C GLY A 241 -2.42 -13.61 3.83
N THR A 242 -2.09 -12.78 4.80
CA THR A 242 -2.72 -12.75 6.12
C THR A 242 -2.87 -11.32 6.59
N ASP A 243 -3.98 -11.04 7.25
CA ASP A 243 -4.11 -9.88 8.12
C ASP A 243 -3.87 -10.29 9.59
N ALA A 244 -4.17 -9.41 10.54
CA ALA A 244 -3.94 -9.66 11.96
C ALA A 244 -4.84 -10.78 12.54
N THR A 245 -5.90 -11.15 11.84
CA THR A 245 -6.99 -12.01 12.35
C THR A 245 -7.29 -13.23 11.49
N ALA A 246 -7.00 -13.19 10.18
CA ALA A 246 -7.35 -14.24 9.24
C ALA A 246 -6.44 -14.29 8.00
N HIS A 247 -6.58 -15.36 7.22
CA HIS A 247 -6.03 -15.43 5.87
C HIS A 247 -6.78 -14.50 4.93
N LEU A 248 -6.01 -13.73 4.16
CA LEU A 248 -6.53 -12.92 3.06
C LEU A 248 -6.36 -13.72 1.77
N ARG A 249 -7.44 -14.37 1.30
CA ARG A 249 -7.44 -15.18 0.08
C ARG A 249 -8.56 -14.71 -0.81
N LEU A 250 -8.24 -13.82 -1.74
CA LEU A 250 -9.22 -13.10 -2.54
C LEU A 250 -8.94 -13.25 -4.03
N ARG A 251 -10.01 -13.35 -4.81
CA ARG A 251 -10.04 -13.03 -6.23
C ARG A 251 -10.55 -11.59 -6.37
N VAL A 252 -9.82 -10.75 -7.10
CA VAL A 252 -10.22 -9.37 -7.40
C VAL A 252 -10.69 -9.32 -8.84
N ASP A 253 -11.90 -8.83 -9.05
CA ASP A 253 -12.50 -8.63 -10.36
C ASP A 253 -11.66 -7.70 -11.25
N SER A 254 -11.76 -7.90 -12.56
CA SER A 254 -11.30 -6.90 -13.52
C SER A 254 -12.25 -5.70 -13.55
N ALA A 255 -11.81 -4.58 -14.12
CA ALA A 255 -12.66 -3.42 -14.36
C ALA A 255 -13.88 -3.77 -15.23
N TRP A 256 -13.74 -4.72 -16.16
CA TRP A 256 -14.86 -5.22 -16.95
C TRP A 256 -15.90 -5.92 -16.08
N ASP A 257 -15.47 -6.92 -15.29
CA ASP A 257 -16.36 -7.67 -14.40
C ASP A 257 -17.05 -6.74 -13.41
N TRP A 258 -16.30 -5.76 -12.88
CA TRP A 258 -16.83 -4.77 -11.95
C TRP A 258 -17.93 -3.91 -12.58
N MET A 259 -17.74 -3.40 -13.80
CA MET A 259 -18.78 -2.60 -14.48
C MET A 259 -20.06 -3.38 -14.77
N GLN A 260 -19.94 -4.68 -15.03
CA GLN A 260 -21.09 -5.56 -15.27
C GLN A 260 -21.89 -5.81 -13.98
N ALA A 261 -21.24 -5.82 -12.82
CA ALA A 261 -21.87 -6.14 -11.56
C ALA A 261 -22.25 -4.92 -10.71
N TYR A 262 -21.59 -3.76 -10.90
CA TYR A 262 -21.70 -2.62 -9.99
C TYR A 262 -21.82 -1.27 -10.70
N GLU A 263 -22.30 -0.29 -9.96
CA GLU A 263 -22.37 1.12 -10.34
C GLU A 263 -21.88 1.99 -9.19
N LEU A 264 -20.98 2.95 -9.49
CA LEU A 264 -20.57 3.96 -8.51
C LEU A 264 -21.63 5.06 -8.42
N ARG A 265 -22.17 5.29 -7.23
CA ARG A 265 -23.17 6.33 -6.94
C ARG A 265 -22.51 7.64 -6.52
N SER A 266 -21.55 7.58 -5.61
CA SER A 266 -20.76 8.73 -5.19
C SER A 266 -19.37 8.28 -4.73
N LEU A 267 -18.43 9.22 -4.77
CA LEU A 267 -17.12 9.13 -4.12
C LEU A 267 -16.85 10.50 -3.52
N GLU A 268 -16.75 10.58 -2.21
CA GLU A 268 -16.61 11.82 -1.44
C GLU A 268 -15.32 11.79 -0.63
N VAL A 269 -14.75 12.96 -0.39
CA VAL A 269 -13.52 13.14 0.39
C VAL A 269 -13.68 14.27 1.38
N ALA A 270 -13.11 14.12 2.57
CA ALA A 270 -13.20 15.12 3.62
C ALA A 270 -11.92 15.15 4.48
N PRO A 271 -11.51 16.31 4.99
CA PRO A 271 -10.44 16.35 5.97
C PRO A 271 -10.86 15.59 7.24
N ARG A 272 -9.96 14.80 7.80
CA ARG A 272 -10.20 14.06 9.04
C ARG A 272 -9.30 14.58 10.15
N PRO A 273 -9.85 14.93 11.33
CA PRO A 273 -9.02 15.23 12.49
C PRO A 273 -8.36 13.95 13.00
N ALA A 274 -7.12 13.74 12.58
CA ALA A 274 -6.25 12.68 13.08
C ALA A 274 -5.02 13.31 13.74
N GLY A 275 -4.27 12.54 14.53
CA GLY A 275 -3.00 13.00 15.12
C GLY A 275 -1.88 13.29 14.09
N GLN A 276 -2.23 13.30 12.82
CA GLN A 276 -1.41 13.57 11.64
C GLN A 276 -2.32 14.10 10.52
N PRO A 277 -1.79 14.69 9.44
CA PRO A 277 -2.61 15.13 8.32
C PRO A 277 -3.26 13.93 7.62
N GLU A 278 -4.59 13.98 7.46
CA GLU A 278 -5.38 12.86 6.97
C GLU A 278 -6.61 13.33 6.17
N VAL A 279 -6.88 12.62 5.06
CA VAL A 279 -8.09 12.84 4.24
C VAL A 279 -8.88 11.53 4.19
N ALA A 280 -10.12 11.54 4.69
CA ALA A 280 -11.05 10.43 4.55
C ALA A 280 -11.62 10.37 3.13
N TRP A 281 -11.93 9.17 2.67
CA TRP A 281 -12.67 8.93 1.43
C TRP A 281 -13.77 7.90 1.64
N GLN A 282 -14.90 8.09 0.97
CA GLN A 282 -16.04 7.19 1.04
C GLN A 282 -16.69 7.06 -0.34
N ALA A 283 -16.89 5.82 -0.78
CA ALA A 283 -17.60 5.49 -1.99
C ALA A 283 -18.92 4.79 -1.65
N VAL A 284 -19.98 5.14 -2.38
CA VAL A 284 -21.26 4.42 -2.35
C VAL A 284 -21.40 3.66 -3.65
N VAL A 285 -21.49 2.33 -3.57
CA VAL A 285 -21.55 1.43 -4.73
C VAL A 285 -22.86 0.66 -4.71
N ARG A 286 -23.57 0.64 -5.84
CA ARG A 286 -24.79 -0.15 -6.01
C ARG A 286 -24.49 -1.41 -6.82
N PRO A 287 -24.66 -2.62 -6.26
CA PRO A 287 -24.70 -3.84 -7.06
C PRO A 287 -25.90 -3.80 -8.00
N ARG A 288 -25.73 -4.12 -9.28
CA ARG A 288 -26.83 -4.11 -10.26
C ARG A 288 -27.90 -5.15 -9.98
N ALA A 289 -27.56 -6.22 -9.28
CA ALA A 289 -28.48 -7.27 -8.85
C ALA A 289 -29.20 -6.95 -7.53
N SER A 290 -28.90 -5.82 -6.89
CA SER A 290 -29.44 -5.43 -5.58
C SER A 290 -29.99 -4.02 -5.61
N LEU A 291 -30.94 -3.72 -4.72
CA LEU A 291 -31.41 -2.36 -4.49
C LEU A 291 -30.65 -1.66 -3.35
N PHE A 292 -29.83 -2.40 -2.61
CA PHE A 292 -29.09 -1.90 -1.47
C PHE A 292 -27.71 -1.39 -1.87
N ASP A 293 -27.35 -0.23 -1.34
CA ASP A 293 -26.04 0.36 -1.52
C ASP A 293 -25.03 -0.23 -0.54
N ILE A 294 -23.79 -0.33 -0.99
CA ILE A 294 -22.63 -0.77 -0.20
C ILE A 294 -21.72 0.45 -0.03
N GLU A 295 -21.41 0.77 1.22
CA GLU A 295 -20.45 1.81 1.55
C GLU A 295 -19.04 1.23 1.67
N VAL A 296 -18.10 1.85 0.96
CA VAL A 296 -16.67 1.52 1.03
C VAL A 296 -15.93 2.75 1.50
N SER A 297 -15.18 2.63 2.58
CA SER A 297 -14.48 3.75 3.19
C SER A 297 -13.02 3.45 3.45
N GLY A 298 -12.25 4.52 3.54
CA GLY A 298 -10.85 4.50 3.91
C GLY A 298 -10.34 5.90 4.21
N HIS A 299 -9.04 6.00 4.38
CA HIS A 299 -8.39 7.28 4.62
C HIS A 299 -7.00 7.32 3.99
N VAL A 300 -6.47 8.54 3.88
CA VAL A 300 -5.14 8.81 3.35
C VAL A 300 -4.32 9.52 4.40
N GLU A 301 -3.27 8.89 4.90
CA GLU A 301 -2.30 9.55 5.78
C GLU A 301 -1.24 10.28 4.95
N ILE A 302 -1.02 11.58 5.20
CA ILE A 302 0.05 12.35 4.57
C ILE A 302 1.19 12.50 5.58
N ARG A 303 2.36 11.98 5.24
CA ARG A 303 3.46 11.85 6.21
C ARG A 303 4.82 11.88 5.53
N TRP A 304 5.87 12.17 6.28
CA TRP A 304 7.23 12.01 5.77
C TRP A 304 7.61 10.53 5.68
N SER A 305 8.17 10.14 4.54
CA SER A 305 8.64 8.77 4.28
C SER A 305 9.73 8.28 5.25
N HIS A 306 10.55 9.19 5.80
CA HIS A 306 11.73 8.83 6.62
C HIS A 306 11.83 9.62 7.94
N GLY A 307 10.71 10.07 8.49
CA GLY A 307 10.62 10.84 9.73
C GLY A 307 10.41 12.34 9.50
N ARG A 308 9.92 13.05 10.52
CA ARG A 308 9.57 14.48 10.40
C ARG A 308 10.73 15.30 9.87
N PHE A 309 10.43 16.23 8.97
CA PHE A 309 11.40 17.06 8.24
C PHE A 309 12.42 16.31 7.37
N PHE A 310 12.30 14.98 7.20
CA PHE A 310 13.28 14.20 6.43
C PHE A 310 12.64 13.25 5.42
N GLY A 311 13.05 13.40 4.16
CA GLY A 311 12.45 12.69 3.04
C GLY A 311 11.27 13.46 2.44
N PHE A 312 10.85 13.03 1.26
CA PHE A 312 9.66 13.61 0.63
C PHE A 312 8.39 13.09 1.34
N PRO A 313 7.35 13.92 1.45
CA PRO A 313 6.04 13.46 1.89
C PRO A 313 5.49 12.34 0.97
N GLU A 314 4.83 11.38 1.58
CA GLU A 314 4.11 10.28 0.95
C GLU A 314 2.64 10.32 1.38
N ALA A 315 1.74 9.82 0.54
CA ALA A 315 0.32 9.68 0.83
C ALA A 315 -0.03 8.19 0.91
N LYS A 316 -0.25 7.68 2.12
CA LYS A 316 -0.62 6.28 2.32
C LYS A 316 -2.12 6.10 2.27
N VAL A 317 -2.60 5.37 1.27
CA VAL A 317 -4.02 5.06 1.10
C VAL A 317 -4.34 3.79 1.89
N TYR A 318 -5.24 3.90 2.85
CA TYR A 318 -5.77 2.81 3.67
C TYR A 318 -7.19 2.46 3.26
N LEU A 319 -7.54 1.19 3.48
CA LEU A 319 -8.89 0.67 3.37
C LEU A 319 -9.44 0.35 4.77
N ASP A 320 -10.51 1.05 5.14
CA ASP A 320 -11.18 0.89 6.43
C ASP A 320 -12.28 -0.19 6.37
N THR A 321 -12.95 -0.34 5.23
CA THR A 321 -13.85 -1.45 4.95
C THR A 321 -13.10 -2.80 4.95
N PRO A 322 -13.62 -3.86 5.57
CA PRO A 322 -13.04 -5.20 5.46
C PRO A 322 -12.96 -5.65 4.00
N HIS A 323 -11.85 -6.28 3.59
CA HIS A 323 -11.62 -6.62 2.18
C HIS A 323 -12.72 -7.52 1.60
N VAL A 324 -13.34 -8.38 2.41
CA VAL A 324 -14.43 -9.28 1.99
C VAL A 324 -15.74 -8.55 1.71
N ASP A 325 -15.88 -7.32 2.19
CA ASP A 325 -17.07 -6.48 2.00
C ASP A 325 -16.89 -5.49 0.84
N VAL A 326 -15.70 -5.47 0.20
CA VAL A 326 -15.41 -4.57 -0.92
C VAL A 326 -16.03 -5.11 -2.22
N PRO A 327 -16.85 -4.32 -2.94
CA PRO A 327 -17.37 -4.68 -4.24
C PRO A 327 -16.27 -5.07 -5.24
N GLY A 328 -16.37 -6.28 -5.77
CA GLY A 328 -15.41 -6.87 -6.69
C GLY A 328 -14.30 -7.69 -6.03
N PHE A 329 -14.28 -7.80 -4.70
CA PHE A 329 -13.38 -8.67 -3.97
C PHE A 329 -14.16 -9.91 -3.52
N HIS A 330 -13.68 -11.08 -3.91
CA HIS A 330 -14.38 -12.35 -3.68
C HIS A 330 -13.49 -13.27 -2.88
N VAL A 331 -14.00 -13.84 -1.78
CA VAL A 331 -13.30 -14.91 -1.06
C VAL A 331 -13.04 -16.06 -2.03
N LEU A 332 -11.80 -16.53 -2.04
CA LEU A 332 -11.36 -17.61 -2.89
C LEU A 332 -12.15 -18.89 -2.57
N ARG A 333 -12.82 -19.45 -3.58
CA ARG A 333 -13.59 -20.69 -3.48
C ARG A 333 -12.82 -21.89 -3.99
#